data_AF-A0A9K3DJE7-F1
#
_entry.id   AF-A0A9K3DJE7-F1
#
_cell.length_a   1.000
_cell.length_b   1.000
_cell.length_c   1.000
_cell.angle_alpha   90.00
_cell.angle_beta   90.00
_cell.angle_gamma   90.00
#
_symmetry.space_group_name_H-M   'P 1'
#
loop_
_entity.id
_entity.type
_entity.pdbx_description
1 polymer ?
#
loop_
_entity_poly.entity_id
_entity_poly.type
_entity_poly.pdbx_seq_one_letter_code
_entity_poly.pdbx_strand_id
1 'polypeptide(L)'
;MWYKYVCMEMKNKFVNHARNVWDRAVTLLPRVDQLWYKYVHMEEMLGNVAGARQIFERWMSWEPDQQAWNSYIEFELKYKEIERARAIYERLVQCIPKVEMKIEELSKGYERAVDREGIEDAIVGKRRFQYEEQVRTNPRNYDSWFDYIRLEESVGNKPRIQEVYERAIANVPPADEKRYWQRYIYLWISYALYEELDAQDVSRTRDVYRECLKLIPHKKFSFAKIWLLAAQFEIRQLNLSGARSILGNAIGIAPKDKIFNKYIEIELQLGNIDRCRKLYEKYLEWSPENCYAWSKYVELERSLGETERARALFELAIAQTALVRVMLPKKPEKRRQIEDYLFPEESQASNLKILEQAYKWKKQKVVLDDDVD
;
A
#
# COMPACT_ATOMS: atom_id res chain seq x y z
N MET A 1 -30.81 46.53 -4.40
CA MET A 1 -31.41 47.50 -3.46
C MET A 1 -32.22 46.80 -2.37
N TRP A 2 -33.20 45.96 -2.70
CA TRP A 2 -33.98 45.17 -1.73
C TRP A 2 -33.15 44.50 -0.62
N TYR A 3 -32.14 43.72 -1.00
CA TYR A 3 -31.24 43.06 -0.04
C TYR A 3 -30.54 44.04 0.92
N LYS A 4 -30.05 45.18 0.42
CA LYS A 4 -29.39 46.19 1.27
C LYS A 4 -30.37 46.82 2.27
N TYR A 5 -31.63 46.98 1.86
CA TYR A 5 -32.68 47.50 2.74
C TYR A 5 -33.02 46.51 3.86
N VAL A 6 -33.22 45.23 3.52
CA VAL A 6 -33.43 44.16 4.51
C VAL A 6 -32.23 44.06 5.46
N CYS A 7 -30.99 44.11 4.95
CA CYS A 7 -29.80 44.06 5.82
C CYS A 7 -29.75 45.24 6.81
N MET A 8 -30.23 46.42 6.42
CA MET A 8 -30.31 47.58 7.32
C MET A 8 -31.37 47.36 8.41
N GLU A 9 -32.57 46.89 8.04
CA GLU A 9 -33.64 46.56 9.00
C GLU A 9 -33.24 45.45 9.97
N MET A 10 -32.51 44.42 9.49
CA MET A 10 -32.00 43.33 10.31
C MET A 10 -30.93 43.79 11.30
N LYS A 11 -30.05 44.74 10.91
CA LYS A 11 -29.06 45.34 11.83
C LYS A 11 -29.73 46.12 12.97
N ASN A 12 -30.88 46.73 12.68
CA ASN A 12 -31.70 47.44 13.66
C ASN A 12 -32.65 46.51 14.45
N LYS A 13 -32.56 45.18 14.26
CA LYS A 13 -33.39 44.14 14.89
C LYS A 13 -34.89 44.22 14.56
N PHE A 14 -35.30 44.95 13.52
CA PHE A 14 -36.68 45.02 13.07
C PHE A 14 -37.04 43.87 12.11
N VAL A 15 -37.12 42.66 12.66
CA VAL A 15 -37.35 41.41 11.88
C VAL A 15 -38.66 41.43 11.09
N ASN A 16 -39.75 41.96 11.66
CA ASN A 16 -41.04 42.02 10.97
C ASN A 16 -41.03 43.01 9.80
N HIS A 17 -40.27 44.11 9.91
CA HIS A 17 -40.09 45.04 8.80
C HIS A 17 -39.26 44.40 7.68
N ALA A 18 -38.19 43.67 8.04
CA ALA A 18 -37.40 42.90 7.09
C ALA A 18 -38.23 41.85 6.32
N ARG A 19 -39.16 41.15 7.00
CA ARG A 19 -40.13 40.23 6.36
C ARG A 19 -41.05 40.94 5.38
N ASN A 20 -41.66 42.05 5.80
CA ASN A 20 -42.55 42.83 4.93
C ASN A 20 -41.82 43.33 3.67
N VAL A 21 -40.55 43.71 3.81
CA VAL A 21 -39.71 44.12 2.67
C VAL A 21 -39.42 42.95 1.73
N TRP A 22 -39.13 41.77 2.26
CA TRP A 22 -38.97 40.55 1.45
C TRP A 22 -40.26 40.14 0.76
N ASP A 23 -41.40 40.15 1.46
CA ASP A 23 -42.70 39.83 0.89
C ASP A 23 -43.05 40.76 -0.27
N ARG A 24 -42.80 42.07 -0.12
CA ARG A 24 -42.96 43.03 -1.21
C ARG A 24 -42.00 42.75 -2.36
N ALA A 25 -40.74 42.45 -2.08
CA ALA A 25 -39.74 42.19 -3.10
C ALA A 25 -40.11 40.95 -3.95
N VAL A 26 -40.55 39.90 -3.28
CA VAL A 26 -40.94 38.62 -3.90
C VAL A 26 -42.26 38.73 -4.66
N THR A 27 -43.22 39.50 -4.16
CA THR A 27 -44.50 39.74 -4.86
C THR A 27 -44.30 40.58 -6.13
N LEU A 28 -43.38 41.56 -6.09
CA LEU A 28 -43.09 42.41 -7.25
C LEU A 28 -42.20 41.73 -8.30
N LEU A 29 -41.27 40.86 -7.86
CA LEU A 29 -40.30 40.20 -8.72
C LEU A 29 -40.26 38.68 -8.46
N PRO A 30 -41.35 37.95 -8.76
CA PRO A 30 -41.47 36.52 -8.43
C PRO A 30 -40.52 35.61 -9.21
N ARG A 31 -40.01 36.06 -10.37
CA ARG A 31 -39.10 35.28 -11.24
C ARG A 31 -37.63 35.42 -10.88
N VAL A 32 -37.28 36.17 -9.83
CA VAL A 32 -35.88 36.38 -9.44
C VAL A 32 -35.52 35.45 -8.28
N ASP A 33 -34.98 34.29 -8.62
CA ASP A 33 -34.63 33.22 -7.66
C ASP A 33 -33.72 33.68 -6.52
N GLN A 34 -32.78 34.61 -6.80
CA GLN A 34 -31.88 35.15 -5.79
C GLN A 34 -32.60 35.85 -4.63
N LEU A 35 -33.80 36.41 -4.85
CA LEU A 35 -34.58 37.04 -3.79
C LEU A 35 -35.19 35.99 -2.87
N TRP A 36 -35.72 34.91 -3.45
CA TRP A 36 -36.26 33.78 -2.71
C TRP A 36 -35.20 33.07 -1.87
N TYR A 37 -34.04 32.79 -2.45
CA TYR A 37 -32.90 32.21 -1.73
C TYR A 37 -32.51 33.03 -0.50
N LYS A 38 -32.40 34.35 -0.65
CA LYS A 38 -32.01 35.24 0.43
C LYS A 38 -33.10 35.41 1.48
N TYR A 39 -34.37 35.27 1.09
CA TYR A 39 -35.48 35.31 2.02
C TYR A 39 -35.56 34.02 2.86
N VAL A 40 -35.44 32.85 2.21
CA VAL A 40 -35.33 31.54 2.89
C VAL A 40 -34.15 31.55 3.86
N HIS A 41 -32.98 31.99 3.39
CA HIS A 41 -31.78 32.05 4.23
C HIS A 41 -31.97 32.95 5.47
N MET A 42 -32.73 34.05 5.34
CA MET A 42 -33.07 34.89 6.48
C MET A 42 -33.93 34.15 7.51
N GLU A 43 -34.99 33.44 7.08
CA GLU A 43 -35.84 32.67 8.00
C GLU A 43 -35.09 31.48 8.61
N GLU A 44 -34.18 30.84 7.88
CA GLU A 44 -33.28 29.81 8.41
C GLU A 44 -32.37 30.36 9.52
N MET A 45 -31.77 31.54 9.32
CA MET A 45 -30.93 32.20 10.33
C MET A 45 -31.71 32.61 11.58
N LEU A 46 -33.02 32.83 11.44
CA LEU A 46 -33.94 33.11 12.54
C LEU A 46 -34.49 31.82 13.20
N GLY A 47 -34.16 30.64 12.67
CA GLY A 47 -34.63 29.34 13.16
C GLY A 47 -36.11 29.05 12.86
N ASN A 48 -36.75 29.85 12.01
CA ASN A 48 -38.17 29.71 11.68
C ASN A 48 -38.38 28.75 10.50
N VAL A 49 -38.24 27.45 10.78
CA VAL A 49 -38.36 26.37 9.77
C VAL A 49 -39.74 26.35 9.12
N ALA A 50 -40.81 26.62 9.88
CA ALA A 50 -42.18 26.68 9.35
C ALA A 50 -42.38 27.85 8.38
N GLY A 51 -41.82 29.02 8.68
CA GLY A 51 -41.83 30.17 7.77
C GLY A 51 -41.03 29.92 6.49
N ALA A 52 -39.83 29.33 6.61
CA ALA A 52 -39.01 28.95 5.45
C ALA A 52 -39.76 28.01 4.49
N ARG A 53 -40.52 27.04 5.02
CA ARG A 53 -41.36 26.13 4.21
C ARG A 53 -42.48 26.86 3.46
N GLN A 54 -43.19 27.76 4.13
CA GLN A 54 -44.25 28.55 3.50
C GLN A 54 -43.70 29.39 2.34
N ILE A 55 -42.48 29.92 2.49
CA ILE A 55 -41.78 30.66 1.44
C ILE A 55 -41.44 29.73 0.27
N PHE A 56 -40.92 28.52 0.53
CA PHE A 56 -40.66 27.54 -0.51
C PHE A 56 -41.93 27.11 -1.25
N GLU A 57 -43.03 26.81 -0.55
CA GLU A 57 -44.32 26.47 -1.17
C GLU A 57 -44.84 27.60 -2.07
N ARG A 58 -44.73 28.84 -1.59
CA ARG A 58 -45.10 30.02 -2.38
C ARG A 58 -44.17 30.18 -3.59
N TRP A 59 -42.89 29.88 -3.45
CA TRP A 59 -41.94 29.90 -4.58
C TRP A 59 -42.31 28.85 -5.63
N MET A 60 -42.67 27.64 -5.21
CA MET A 60 -43.07 26.55 -6.12
C MET A 60 -44.37 26.82 -6.86
N SER A 61 -45.28 27.63 -6.31
CA SER A 61 -46.48 28.06 -7.04
C SER A 61 -46.20 28.92 -8.28
N TRP A 62 -45.00 29.50 -8.38
CA TRP A 62 -44.56 30.28 -9.55
C TRP A 62 -43.80 29.45 -10.59
N GLU A 63 -43.78 28.13 -10.43
CA GLU A 63 -43.09 27.17 -11.33
C GLU A 63 -41.63 27.57 -11.63
N PRO A 64 -40.76 27.62 -10.60
CA PRO A 64 -39.37 28.03 -10.76
C PRO A 64 -38.49 26.92 -11.39
N ASP A 65 -37.27 27.28 -11.77
CA ASP A 65 -36.30 26.38 -12.39
C ASP A 65 -35.91 25.21 -11.47
N GLN A 66 -35.36 24.12 -12.04
CA GLN A 66 -34.96 22.90 -11.35
C GLN A 66 -34.07 23.17 -10.12
N GLN A 67 -33.23 24.22 -10.20
CA GLN A 67 -32.34 24.60 -9.12
C GLN A 67 -33.10 25.05 -7.86
N ALA A 68 -34.26 25.70 -7.99
CA ALA A 68 -35.09 26.08 -6.86
C ALA A 68 -35.68 24.85 -6.15
N TRP A 69 -36.15 23.86 -6.92
CA TRP A 69 -36.67 22.60 -6.40
C TRP A 69 -35.60 21.78 -5.67
N ASN A 70 -34.39 21.69 -6.23
CA ASN A 70 -33.27 21.02 -5.58
C ASN A 70 -32.93 21.67 -4.23
N SER A 71 -32.95 23.00 -4.15
CA SER A 71 -32.71 23.70 -2.89
C SER A 71 -33.81 23.49 -1.84
N TYR A 72 -35.05 23.25 -2.25
CA TYR A 72 -36.12 22.90 -1.32
C TYR A 72 -35.94 21.46 -0.78
N ILE A 73 -35.50 20.53 -1.63
CA ILE A 73 -35.18 19.16 -1.24
C ILE A 73 -33.97 19.15 -0.28
N GLU A 74 -32.91 19.90 -0.58
CA GLU A 74 -31.74 20.06 0.30
C GLU A 74 -32.12 20.63 1.67
N PHE A 75 -33.06 21.59 1.71
CA PHE A 75 -33.59 22.15 2.94
C PHE A 75 -34.30 21.09 3.80
N GLU A 76 -35.25 20.31 3.24
CA GLU A 76 -35.93 19.28 4.03
C GLU A 76 -35.00 18.13 4.45
N LEU A 77 -33.99 17.81 3.64
CA LEU A 77 -32.92 16.87 4.01
C LEU A 77 -32.08 17.38 5.19
N LYS A 78 -31.75 18.67 5.23
CA LYS A 78 -31.02 19.30 6.35
C LYS A 78 -31.79 19.18 7.68
N TYR A 79 -33.12 19.18 7.62
CA TYR A 79 -33.99 19.00 8.79
C TYR A 79 -34.47 17.56 9.00
N LYS A 80 -33.95 16.58 8.23
CA LYS A 80 -34.23 15.13 8.31
C LYS A 80 -35.71 14.75 8.07
N GLU A 81 -36.47 15.55 7.35
CA GLU A 81 -37.88 15.29 7.02
C GLU A 81 -38.00 14.57 5.66
N ILE A 82 -37.63 13.29 5.65
CA ILE A 82 -37.43 12.49 4.43
C ILE A 82 -38.74 12.26 3.67
N GLU A 83 -39.84 12.02 4.38
CA GLU A 83 -41.16 11.78 3.76
C GLU A 83 -41.67 12.99 2.98
N ARG A 84 -41.39 14.20 3.48
CA ARG A 84 -41.76 15.45 2.82
C ARG A 84 -40.87 15.75 1.63
N ALA A 85 -39.57 15.50 1.75
CA ALA A 85 -38.64 15.61 0.62
C ALA A 85 -39.05 14.69 -0.54
N ARG A 86 -39.58 13.49 -0.25
CA ARG A 86 -40.16 12.57 -1.25
C ARG A 86 -41.42 13.14 -1.91
N ALA A 87 -42.37 13.66 -1.13
CA ALA A 87 -43.58 14.28 -1.68
C ALA A 87 -43.27 15.49 -2.59
N ILE A 88 -42.26 16.29 -2.24
CA ILE A 88 -41.80 17.42 -3.06
C ILE A 88 -41.13 16.91 -4.35
N TYR A 89 -40.39 15.81 -4.27
CA TYR A 89 -39.77 15.17 -5.44
C TYR A 89 -40.81 14.60 -6.40
N GLU A 90 -41.84 13.92 -5.91
CA GLU A 90 -42.96 13.45 -6.72
C GLU A 90 -43.67 14.61 -7.44
N ARG A 91 -43.82 15.75 -6.75
CA ARG A 91 -44.42 16.97 -7.32
C ARG A 91 -43.52 17.63 -8.38
N LEU A 92 -42.19 17.61 -8.20
CA LEU A 92 -41.22 18.05 -9.22
C LEU A 92 -41.35 17.23 -10.52
N VAL A 93 -41.49 15.90 -10.39
CA VAL A 93 -41.64 14.98 -11.53
C VAL A 93 -42.94 15.25 -12.29
N GLN A 94 -44.01 15.62 -11.59
CA GLN A 94 -45.29 15.97 -12.21
C GLN A 94 -45.24 17.33 -12.94
N CYS A 95 -44.46 18.30 -12.44
CA CYS A 95 -44.38 19.65 -13.01
C CYS A 95 -43.39 19.80 -14.17
N ILE A 96 -42.35 18.94 -14.28
CA ILE A 96 -41.32 19.04 -15.35
C ILE A 96 -41.24 17.74 -16.16
N PRO A 97 -42.06 17.54 -17.21
CA PRO A 97 -42.11 16.31 -17.99
C PRO A 97 -40.90 16.03 -18.91
N LYS A 98 -39.90 16.94 -18.99
CA LYS A 98 -38.85 16.92 -20.04
C LYS A 98 -37.47 16.42 -19.62
N VAL A 99 -37.27 16.02 -18.36
CA VAL A 99 -35.93 15.67 -17.84
C VAL A 99 -35.88 14.23 -17.30
N GLU A 100 -36.50 13.28 -18.00
CA GLU A 100 -36.48 11.85 -17.58
C GLU A 100 -35.06 11.28 -17.43
N MET A 101 -34.08 11.69 -18.26
CA MET A 101 -32.72 11.12 -18.20
C MET A 101 -31.86 11.57 -17.02
N LYS A 102 -32.03 12.80 -16.51
CA LYS A 102 -31.19 13.32 -15.41
C LYS A 102 -31.81 13.09 -14.04
N ILE A 103 -33.13 12.94 -14.00
CA ILE A 103 -33.91 12.66 -12.79
C ILE A 103 -33.63 11.24 -12.31
N GLU A 104 -33.45 10.25 -13.18
CA GLU A 104 -33.12 8.87 -12.76
C GLU A 104 -31.71 8.75 -12.15
N GLU A 105 -30.73 9.53 -12.63
CA GLU A 105 -29.39 9.62 -12.03
C GLU A 105 -29.39 10.36 -10.69
N LEU A 106 -30.27 11.36 -10.52
CA LEU A 106 -30.45 12.12 -9.28
C LEU A 106 -31.34 11.38 -8.26
N SER A 107 -32.33 10.61 -8.69
CA SER A 107 -33.12 9.65 -7.89
C SER A 107 -32.20 8.55 -7.36
N LYS A 108 -31.40 7.93 -8.24
CA LYS A 108 -30.32 7.03 -7.82
C LYS A 108 -29.30 7.76 -6.96
N GLY A 109 -29.07 9.06 -7.15
CA GLY A 109 -28.19 9.90 -6.34
C GLY A 109 -28.75 10.29 -4.96
N TYR A 110 -30.08 10.23 -4.81
CA TYR A 110 -30.85 10.56 -3.60
C TYR A 110 -31.10 9.29 -2.77
N GLU A 111 -31.48 8.18 -3.41
CA GLU A 111 -31.36 6.82 -2.84
C GLU A 111 -29.91 6.65 -2.37
N ARG A 112 -28.93 6.91 -3.28
CA ARG A 112 -27.60 7.51 -3.02
C ARG A 112 -27.16 7.81 -1.58
N ALA A 113 -27.90 8.75 -1.01
CA ALA A 113 -27.52 9.54 0.15
C ALA A 113 -28.40 9.22 1.36
N VAL A 114 -29.62 8.74 1.13
CA VAL A 114 -30.55 8.28 2.18
C VAL A 114 -30.17 6.88 2.66
N ASP A 115 -29.63 6.03 1.78
CA ASP A 115 -29.15 4.68 2.11
C ASP A 115 -27.62 4.59 2.06
N ARG A 116 -26.85 5.43 2.79
CA ARG A 116 -25.38 5.25 2.79
C ARG A 116 -24.95 3.83 3.14
N GLU A 117 -25.66 3.17 4.06
CA GLU A 117 -25.45 1.75 4.39
C GLU A 117 -25.98 0.83 3.27
N GLY A 118 -27.20 1.04 2.78
CA GLY A 118 -27.79 0.18 1.73
C GLY A 118 -27.10 0.29 0.36
N ILE A 119 -26.46 1.40 0.07
CA ILE A 119 -25.66 1.64 -1.13
C ILE A 119 -24.23 1.20 -0.96
N GLU A 120 -23.66 1.34 0.23
CA GLU A 120 -22.42 0.63 0.51
C GLU A 120 -22.66 -0.86 0.31
N ASP A 121 -23.76 -1.43 0.82
CA ASP A 121 -24.12 -2.82 0.59
C ASP A 121 -24.41 -3.16 -0.87
N ALA A 122 -25.10 -2.29 -1.63
CA ALA A 122 -25.37 -2.51 -3.05
C ALA A 122 -24.13 -2.30 -3.94
N ILE A 123 -23.25 -1.35 -3.60
CA ILE A 123 -21.97 -1.11 -4.27
C ILE A 123 -21.02 -2.25 -3.94
N VAL A 124 -20.95 -2.69 -2.68
CA VAL A 124 -20.24 -3.89 -2.26
C VAL A 124 -20.80 -5.08 -3.03
N GLY A 125 -22.12 -5.25 -3.14
CA GLY A 125 -22.76 -6.30 -3.93
C GLY A 125 -22.38 -6.26 -5.42
N LYS A 126 -22.38 -5.07 -6.04
CA LYS A 126 -22.00 -4.88 -7.44
C LYS A 126 -20.50 -5.09 -7.67
N ARG A 127 -19.65 -4.60 -6.76
CA ARG A 127 -18.19 -4.81 -6.77
C ARG A 127 -17.85 -6.27 -6.49
N ARG A 128 -18.57 -6.93 -5.59
CA ARG A 128 -18.49 -8.38 -5.33
C ARG A 128 -18.77 -9.15 -6.61
N PHE A 129 -19.88 -8.87 -7.29
CA PHE A 129 -20.19 -9.53 -8.55
C PHE A 129 -19.10 -9.30 -9.61
N GLN A 130 -18.62 -8.06 -9.74
CA GLN A 130 -17.51 -7.72 -10.66
C GLN A 130 -16.22 -8.47 -10.31
N TYR A 131 -15.84 -8.54 -9.03
CA TYR A 131 -14.64 -9.26 -8.61
C TYR A 131 -14.81 -10.78 -8.69
N GLU A 132 -16.00 -11.33 -8.39
CA GLU A 132 -16.31 -12.74 -8.60
C GLU A 132 -16.22 -13.12 -10.08
N GLU A 133 -16.68 -12.24 -10.98
CA GLU A 133 -16.57 -12.43 -12.43
C GLU A 133 -15.12 -12.29 -12.91
N GLN A 134 -14.36 -11.32 -12.39
CA GLN A 134 -12.92 -11.19 -12.67
C GLN A 134 -12.12 -12.41 -12.19
N VAL A 135 -12.46 -12.94 -11.02
CA VAL A 135 -11.87 -14.15 -10.45
C VAL A 135 -12.26 -15.39 -11.28
N ARG A 136 -13.48 -15.46 -11.80
CA ARG A 136 -13.91 -16.57 -12.69
C ARG A 136 -13.24 -16.51 -14.05
N THR A 137 -13.11 -15.32 -14.63
CA THR A 137 -12.50 -15.11 -15.95
C THR A 137 -10.99 -15.29 -15.90
N ASN A 138 -10.33 -14.78 -14.86
CA ASN A 138 -8.88 -14.90 -14.66
C ASN A 138 -8.54 -15.34 -13.22
N PRO A 139 -8.75 -16.63 -12.87
CA PRO A 139 -8.43 -17.16 -11.53
C PRO A 139 -6.96 -17.02 -11.12
N ARG A 140 -6.07 -16.82 -12.10
CA ARG A 140 -4.61 -16.70 -11.92
C ARG A 140 -4.14 -15.27 -11.65
N ASN A 141 -5.02 -14.27 -11.73
CA ASN A 141 -4.66 -12.90 -11.37
C ASN A 141 -4.78 -12.69 -9.87
N TYR A 142 -3.68 -12.87 -9.14
CA TYR A 142 -3.63 -12.67 -7.69
C TYR A 142 -3.95 -11.24 -7.25
N ASP A 143 -3.77 -10.23 -8.11
CA ASP A 143 -4.12 -8.85 -7.78
C ASP A 143 -5.64 -8.67 -7.68
N SER A 144 -6.42 -9.32 -8.54
CA SER A 144 -7.89 -9.37 -8.43
C SER A 144 -8.36 -10.06 -7.14
N TRP A 145 -7.63 -11.08 -6.68
CA TRP A 145 -7.92 -11.72 -5.39
C TRP A 145 -7.62 -10.79 -4.20
N PHE A 146 -6.52 -10.04 -4.23
CA PHE A 146 -6.21 -9.06 -3.17
C PHE A 146 -7.29 -7.97 -3.10
N ASP A 147 -7.73 -7.45 -4.24
CA ASP A 147 -8.77 -6.42 -4.27
C ASP A 147 -10.12 -6.97 -3.80
N TYR A 148 -10.43 -8.23 -4.13
CA TYR A 148 -11.64 -8.89 -3.63
C TYR A 148 -11.60 -9.10 -2.11
N ILE A 149 -10.46 -9.57 -1.59
CA ILE A 149 -10.26 -9.79 -0.15
C ILE A 149 -10.38 -8.48 0.63
N ARG A 150 -9.76 -7.38 0.18
CA ARG A 150 -9.87 -6.09 0.85
C ARG A 150 -11.30 -5.58 0.91
N LEU A 151 -12.09 -5.83 -0.13
CA LEU A 151 -13.51 -5.50 -0.13
C LEU A 151 -14.25 -6.33 0.92
N GLU A 152 -14.02 -7.64 0.97
CA GLU A 152 -14.69 -8.50 1.96
C GLU A 152 -14.24 -8.18 3.40
N GLU A 153 -12.96 -7.87 3.62
CA GLU A 153 -12.43 -7.38 4.90
C GLU A 153 -13.15 -6.09 5.34
N SER A 154 -13.45 -5.17 4.42
CA SER A 154 -14.21 -3.94 4.74
C SER A 154 -15.64 -4.19 5.20
N VAL A 155 -16.24 -5.32 4.78
CA VAL A 155 -17.60 -5.72 5.18
C VAL A 155 -17.58 -6.53 6.49
N GLY A 156 -16.44 -7.12 6.85
CA GLY A 156 -16.23 -7.80 8.13
C GLY A 156 -16.93 -9.15 8.27
N ASN A 157 -17.42 -9.76 7.18
CA ASN A 157 -18.08 -11.06 7.23
C ASN A 157 -17.05 -12.21 7.30
N LYS A 158 -16.66 -12.59 8.52
CA LYS A 158 -15.63 -13.60 8.83
C LYS A 158 -15.73 -14.91 8.02
N PRO A 159 -16.86 -15.65 8.01
CA PRO A 159 -16.94 -16.92 7.27
C PRO A 159 -16.78 -16.73 5.76
N ARG A 160 -17.26 -15.62 5.20
CA ARG A 160 -17.12 -15.34 3.78
C ARG A 160 -15.67 -14.98 3.43
N ILE A 161 -15.01 -14.17 4.26
CA ILE A 161 -13.59 -13.83 4.07
C ILE A 161 -12.75 -15.11 4.06
N GLN A 162 -13.01 -16.03 5.00
CA GLN A 162 -12.36 -17.35 5.04
C GLN A 162 -12.59 -18.16 3.77
N GLU A 163 -13.84 -18.24 3.28
CA GLU A 163 -14.15 -18.93 2.04
C GLU A 163 -13.39 -18.33 0.84
N VAL A 164 -13.32 -16.99 0.76
CA VAL A 164 -12.59 -16.29 -0.30
C VAL A 164 -11.09 -16.58 -0.22
N TYR A 165 -10.50 -16.58 0.96
CA TYR A 165 -9.10 -16.97 1.17
C TYR A 165 -8.87 -18.43 0.80
N GLU A 166 -9.73 -19.36 1.22
CA GLU A 166 -9.66 -20.80 0.88
C GLU A 166 -9.74 -21.04 -0.64
N ARG A 167 -10.62 -20.31 -1.32
CA ARG A 167 -10.73 -20.35 -2.79
C ARG A 167 -9.49 -19.75 -3.46
N ALA A 168 -8.92 -18.69 -2.91
CA ALA A 168 -7.72 -18.06 -3.43
C ALA A 168 -6.49 -19.00 -3.29
N ILE A 169 -6.35 -19.70 -2.16
CA ILE A 169 -5.23 -20.64 -1.96
C ILE A 169 -5.35 -21.90 -2.82
N ALA A 170 -6.57 -22.34 -3.18
CA ALA A 170 -6.77 -23.47 -4.08
C ALA A 170 -6.16 -23.24 -5.48
N ASN A 171 -6.01 -21.97 -5.88
CA ASN A 171 -5.37 -21.59 -7.14
C ASN A 171 -3.85 -21.54 -7.01
N VAL A 172 -3.24 -22.72 -6.91
CA VAL A 172 -1.79 -22.90 -6.86
C VAL A 172 -1.15 -22.39 -8.17
N PRO A 173 -0.05 -21.60 -8.10
CA PRO A 173 0.65 -21.14 -9.29
C PRO A 173 1.07 -22.30 -10.20
N PRO A 174 0.82 -22.23 -11.52
CA PRO A 174 1.10 -23.33 -12.45
C PRO A 174 2.60 -23.53 -12.75
N ALA A 175 3.44 -22.54 -12.44
CA ALA A 175 4.88 -22.59 -12.68
C ALA A 175 5.66 -22.38 -11.39
N ASP A 176 6.72 -23.18 -11.20
CA ASP A 176 7.63 -23.10 -10.05
C ASP A 176 8.64 -21.96 -10.14
N GLU A 177 8.25 -20.84 -10.75
CA GLU A 177 9.07 -19.65 -10.82
C GLU A 177 8.76 -18.70 -9.66
N LYS A 178 9.83 -18.19 -9.06
CA LYS A 178 9.76 -17.27 -7.91
C LYS A 178 8.81 -16.09 -8.12
N ARG A 179 8.67 -15.58 -9.35
CA ARG A 179 7.81 -14.42 -9.67
C ARG A 179 6.33 -14.70 -9.44
N TYR A 180 5.83 -15.86 -9.86
CA TYR A 180 4.42 -16.24 -9.66
C TYR A 180 4.14 -16.63 -8.21
N TRP A 181 5.12 -17.25 -7.55
CA TRP A 181 5.02 -17.63 -6.14
C TRP A 181 5.08 -16.45 -5.17
N GLN A 182 5.70 -15.32 -5.54
CA GLN A 182 5.75 -14.13 -4.69
C GLN A 182 4.35 -13.68 -4.28
N ARG A 183 3.46 -13.38 -5.25
CA ARG A 183 2.09 -12.90 -4.95
C ARG A 183 1.28 -13.94 -4.17
N TYR A 184 1.39 -15.21 -4.53
CA TYR A 184 0.74 -16.31 -3.84
C TYR A 184 1.19 -16.43 -2.37
N ILE A 185 2.47 -16.21 -2.08
CA ILE A 185 2.98 -16.20 -0.70
C ILE A 185 2.49 -14.99 0.07
N TYR A 186 2.40 -13.84 -0.58
CA TYR A 186 1.79 -12.67 0.06
C TYR A 186 0.32 -12.91 0.37
N LEU A 187 -0.41 -13.67 -0.45
CA LEU A 187 -1.78 -14.07 -0.15
C LEU A 187 -1.85 -14.94 1.11
N TRP A 188 -0.96 -15.93 1.26
CA TRP A 188 -0.84 -16.71 2.50
C TRP A 188 -0.48 -15.86 3.72
N ILE A 189 0.42 -14.89 3.57
CA ILE A 189 0.79 -13.95 4.64
C ILE A 189 -0.41 -13.08 5.02
N SER A 190 -1.15 -12.55 4.04
CA SER A 190 -2.38 -11.79 4.26
C SER A 190 -3.41 -12.65 4.99
N TYR A 191 -3.58 -13.91 4.59
CA TYR A 191 -4.50 -14.81 5.25
C TYR A 191 -4.14 -15.06 6.72
N ALA A 192 -2.87 -15.37 6.99
CA ALA A 192 -2.40 -15.58 8.36
C ALA A 192 -2.49 -14.32 9.22
N LEU A 193 -2.24 -13.13 8.67
CA LEU A 193 -2.39 -11.87 9.38
C LEU A 193 -3.85 -11.53 9.68
N TYR A 194 -4.76 -11.79 8.73
CA TYR A 194 -6.19 -11.62 8.94
C TYR A 194 -6.70 -12.55 10.05
N GLU A 195 -6.34 -13.83 10.00
CA GLU A 195 -6.75 -14.80 11.02
C GLU A 195 -6.19 -14.44 12.42
N GLU A 196 -4.98 -13.88 12.47
CA GLU A 196 -4.35 -13.45 13.72
C GLU A 196 -4.96 -12.16 14.30
N LEU A 197 -5.14 -11.12 13.47
CA LEU A 197 -5.52 -9.78 13.92
C LEU A 197 -7.03 -9.59 14.01
N ASP A 198 -7.77 -10.02 12.98
CA ASP A 198 -9.20 -9.75 12.83
C ASP A 198 -10.06 -10.93 13.33
N ALA A 199 -9.69 -12.16 12.94
CA ALA A 199 -10.41 -13.35 13.38
C ALA A 199 -10.07 -13.75 14.82
N GLN A 200 -8.83 -13.49 15.26
CA GLN A 200 -8.26 -13.88 16.55
C GLN A 200 -8.27 -15.40 16.81
N ASP A 201 -8.27 -16.21 15.73
CA ASP A 201 -8.21 -17.66 15.84
C ASP A 201 -6.75 -18.15 15.76
N VAL A 202 -6.18 -18.40 16.93
CA VAL A 202 -4.80 -18.87 17.09
C VAL A 202 -4.60 -20.27 16.51
N SER A 203 -5.61 -21.14 16.63
CA SER A 203 -5.51 -22.54 16.18
C SER A 203 -5.44 -22.62 14.66
N ARG A 204 -6.35 -21.90 14.00
CA ARG A 204 -6.42 -21.81 12.55
C ARG A 204 -5.22 -21.10 11.96
N THR A 205 -4.75 -20.02 12.58
CA THR A 205 -3.52 -19.32 12.15
C THR A 205 -2.31 -20.27 12.10
N ARG A 206 -2.17 -21.16 13.10
CA ARG A 206 -1.09 -22.16 13.11
C ARG A 206 -1.23 -23.17 11.98
N ASP A 207 -2.45 -23.58 11.65
CA ASP A 207 -2.71 -24.50 10.55
C ASP A 207 -2.43 -23.85 9.20
N VAL A 208 -2.81 -22.58 9.03
CA VAL A 208 -2.49 -21.77 7.84
C VAL A 208 -0.98 -21.69 7.62
N TYR A 209 -0.20 -21.39 8.66
CA TYR A 209 1.27 -21.38 8.55
C TYR A 209 1.83 -22.78 8.24
N ARG A 210 1.31 -23.85 8.85
CA ARG A 210 1.75 -25.23 8.57
C ARG A 210 1.48 -25.64 7.13
N GLU A 211 0.29 -25.37 6.60
CA GLU A 211 -0.07 -25.70 5.22
C GLU A 211 0.72 -24.85 4.22
N CYS A 212 0.91 -23.55 4.49
CA CYS A 212 1.76 -22.70 3.67
C CYS A 212 3.19 -23.25 3.57
N LEU A 213 3.78 -23.67 4.68
CA LEU A 213 5.14 -24.21 4.72
C LEU A 213 5.28 -25.56 4.02
N LYS A 214 4.23 -26.41 4.02
CA LYS A 214 4.24 -27.69 3.28
C LYS A 214 4.15 -27.49 1.77
N LEU A 215 3.32 -26.53 1.32
CA LEU A 215 3.07 -26.29 -0.09
C LEU A 215 4.26 -25.68 -0.83
N ILE A 216 5.07 -24.88 -0.13
CA ILE A 216 6.18 -24.16 -0.75
C ILE A 216 7.32 -25.13 -1.13
N PRO A 217 7.74 -25.16 -2.42
CA PRO A 217 8.92 -25.91 -2.86
C PRO A 217 10.22 -25.22 -2.39
N HIS A 218 10.58 -25.40 -1.11
CA HIS A 218 11.77 -24.77 -0.52
C HIS A 218 13.10 -25.15 -1.19
N LYS A 219 13.11 -26.26 -1.94
CA LYS A 219 14.28 -26.72 -2.72
C LYS A 219 14.57 -25.85 -3.96
N LYS A 220 13.56 -25.20 -4.54
CA LYS A 220 13.70 -24.36 -5.74
C LYS A 220 13.91 -22.89 -5.38
N PHE A 221 13.22 -22.42 -4.33
CA PHE A 221 13.40 -21.07 -3.82
C PHE A 221 13.04 -21.04 -2.33
N SER A 222 13.75 -20.22 -1.56
CA SER A 222 13.48 -20.04 -0.13
C SER A 222 12.81 -18.69 0.14
N PHE A 223 11.70 -18.69 0.87
CA PHE A 223 11.03 -17.47 1.34
C PHE A 223 11.24 -17.29 2.85
N ALA A 224 12.35 -16.64 3.21
CA ALA A 224 12.70 -16.37 4.61
C ALA A 224 11.59 -15.63 5.38
N LYS A 225 10.84 -14.75 4.70
CA LYS A 225 9.81 -13.92 5.35
C LYS A 225 8.72 -14.75 6.04
N ILE A 226 8.27 -15.85 5.43
CA ILE A 226 7.21 -16.69 6.02
C ILE A 226 7.70 -17.39 7.28
N TRP A 227 8.89 -17.98 7.22
CA TRP A 227 9.51 -18.63 8.38
C TRP A 227 9.67 -17.66 9.56
N LEU A 228 10.07 -16.42 9.27
CA LEU A 228 10.19 -15.38 10.30
C LEU A 228 8.83 -14.96 10.88
N LEU A 229 7.80 -14.83 10.04
CA LEU A 229 6.45 -14.49 10.50
C LEU A 229 5.84 -15.60 11.35
N ALA A 230 5.99 -16.86 10.93
CA ALA A 230 5.53 -18.02 11.70
C ALA A 230 6.22 -18.11 13.07
N ALA A 231 7.54 -17.85 13.12
CA ALA A 231 8.27 -17.82 14.38
C ALA A 231 7.84 -16.65 15.28
N GLN A 232 7.63 -15.45 14.72
CA GLN A 232 7.12 -14.29 15.46
C GLN A 232 5.71 -14.53 16.01
N PHE A 233 4.85 -15.19 15.23
CA PHE A 233 3.53 -15.61 15.68
C PHE A 233 3.62 -16.54 16.91
N GLU A 234 4.43 -17.59 16.87
CA GLU A 234 4.59 -18.49 18.02
C GLU A 234 5.19 -17.76 19.24
N ILE A 235 6.08 -16.78 19.03
CA ILE A 235 6.59 -15.92 20.13
C ILE A 235 5.46 -15.08 20.74
N ARG A 236 4.58 -14.49 19.92
CA ARG A 236 3.41 -13.73 20.42
C ARG A 236 2.45 -14.63 21.20
N GLN A 237 2.34 -15.90 20.83
CA GLN A 237 1.57 -16.91 21.55
C GLN A 237 2.33 -17.53 22.74
N LEU A 238 3.48 -16.96 23.12
CA LEU A 238 4.35 -17.43 24.22
C LEU A 238 4.89 -18.86 24.05
N ASN A 239 4.84 -19.41 22.84
CA ASN A 239 5.32 -20.75 22.52
C ASN A 239 6.77 -20.71 21.99
N LEU A 240 7.72 -20.52 22.92
CA LEU A 240 9.15 -20.41 22.58
C LEU A 240 9.73 -21.69 21.98
N SER A 241 9.24 -22.87 22.38
CA SER A 241 9.71 -24.15 21.83
C SER A 241 9.25 -24.32 20.38
N GLY A 242 8.00 -23.97 20.07
CA GLY A 242 7.47 -23.95 18.71
C GLY A 242 8.27 -23.01 17.81
N ALA A 243 8.50 -21.77 18.24
CA ALA A 243 9.27 -20.78 17.48
C ALA A 243 10.69 -21.28 17.16
N ARG A 244 11.37 -21.89 18.13
CA ARG A 244 12.72 -22.48 17.95
C ARG A 244 12.72 -23.63 16.95
N SER A 245 11.73 -24.51 17.03
CA SER A 245 11.58 -25.64 16.11
C SER A 245 11.39 -25.14 14.66
N ILE A 246 10.54 -24.13 14.47
CA ILE A 246 10.29 -23.52 13.15
C ILE A 246 11.57 -22.89 12.59
N LEU A 247 12.30 -22.09 13.38
CA LEU A 247 13.55 -21.44 12.93
C LEU A 247 14.67 -22.45 12.69
N GLY A 248 14.78 -23.50 13.52
CA GLY A 248 15.72 -24.59 13.32
C GLY A 248 15.44 -25.36 12.03
N ASN A 249 14.17 -25.66 11.75
CA ASN A 249 13.76 -26.28 10.49
C ASN A 249 14.04 -25.36 9.29
N ALA A 250 13.79 -24.05 9.43
CA ALA A 250 14.08 -23.07 8.40
C ALA A 250 15.57 -23.04 8.02
N ILE A 251 16.48 -23.14 9.00
CA ILE A 251 17.93 -23.22 8.75
C ILE A 251 18.29 -24.51 8.00
N GLY A 252 17.71 -25.64 8.39
CA GLY A 252 18.00 -26.92 7.76
C GLY A 252 17.49 -27.03 6.31
N ILE A 253 16.30 -26.52 6.03
CA ILE A 253 15.67 -26.60 4.70
C ILE A 253 16.15 -25.47 3.78
N ALA A 254 16.31 -24.27 4.33
CA ALA A 254 16.43 -23.03 3.56
C ALA A 254 17.38 -22.02 4.24
N PRO A 255 18.69 -22.32 4.35
CA PRO A 255 19.63 -21.45 5.06
C PRO A 255 19.78 -20.10 4.34
N LYS A 256 19.59 -19.02 5.11
CA LYS A 256 19.73 -17.62 4.66
C LYS A 256 20.21 -16.74 5.81
N ASP A 257 21.08 -15.79 5.50
CA ASP A 257 21.60 -14.78 6.43
C ASP A 257 20.51 -14.12 7.29
N LYS A 258 19.39 -13.74 6.66
CA LYS A 258 18.28 -13.08 7.35
C LYS A 258 17.62 -13.97 8.42
N ILE A 259 17.57 -15.28 8.20
CA ILE A 259 16.99 -16.24 9.14
C ILE A 259 17.93 -16.39 10.34
N PHE A 260 19.23 -16.58 10.09
CA PHE A 260 20.25 -16.63 11.15
C PHE A 260 20.24 -15.35 12.00
N ASN A 261 20.33 -14.18 11.36
CA ASN A 261 20.34 -12.89 12.06
C ASN A 261 19.10 -12.72 12.95
N LYS A 262 17.91 -13.04 12.44
CA LYS A 262 16.68 -12.86 13.22
C LYS A 262 16.53 -13.91 14.32
N TYR A 263 16.97 -15.15 14.10
CA TYR A 263 16.95 -16.18 15.13
C TYR A 263 17.91 -15.84 16.27
N ILE A 264 19.11 -15.36 15.95
CA ILE A 264 20.08 -14.90 16.95
C ILE A 264 19.53 -13.70 17.72
N GLU A 265 18.93 -12.73 17.05
CA GLU A 265 18.30 -11.57 17.70
C GLU A 265 17.22 -12.00 18.71
N ILE A 266 16.38 -12.98 18.35
CA ILE A 266 15.37 -13.55 19.24
C ILE A 266 16.01 -14.24 20.44
N GLU A 267 17.02 -15.10 20.25
CA GLU A 267 17.68 -15.79 21.37
C GLU A 267 18.46 -14.83 22.28
N LEU A 268 19.01 -13.75 21.72
CA LEU A 268 19.65 -12.68 22.47
C LEU A 268 18.65 -11.94 23.36
N GLN A 269 17.47 -11.61 22.83
CA GLN A 269 16.37 -11.02 23.60
C GLN A 269 15.89 -11.94 24.73
N LEU A 270 15.95 -13.26 24.52
CA LEU A 270 15.65 -14.26 25.55
C LEU A 270 16.82 -14.53 26.51
N GLY A 271 17.98 -13.89 26.32
CA GLY A 271 19.16 -14.04 27.17
C GLY A 271 19.93 -15.36 27.04
N ASN A 272 19.64 -16.19 26.02
CA ASN A 272 20.25 -17.51 25.88
C ASN A 272 21.56 -17.45 25.09
N ILE A 273 22.62 -16.98 25.75
CA ILE A 273 23.93 -16.74 25.14
C ILE A 273 24.56 -18.00 24.54
N ASP A 274 24.48 -19.15 25.23
CA ASP A 274 25.05 -20.40 24.72
C ASP A 274 24.40 -20.90 23.44
N ARG A 275 23.11 -20.60 23.24
CA ARG A 275 22.42 -20.88 21.98
C ARG A 275 22.83 -19.90 20.90
N CYS A 276 23.00 -18.62 21.23
CA CYS A 276 23.52 -17.63 20.29
C CYS A 276 24.88 -18.06 19.72
N ARG A 277 25.78 -18.58 20.57
CA ARG A 277 27.08 -19.14 20.16
C ARG A 277 26.93 -20.29 19.16
N LYS A 278 26.14 -21.31 19.52
CA LYS A 278 25.86 -22.46 18.63
C LYS A 278 25.23 -22.02 17.30
N LEU A 279 24.42 -20.97 17.30
CA LEU A 279 23.82 -20.43 16.08
C LEU A 279 24.86 -19.69 15.22
N TYR A 280 25.75 -18.91 15.82
CA TYR A 280 26.87 -18.29 15.10
C TYR A 280 27.84 -19.33 14.56
N GLU A 281 28.18 -20.37 15.32
CA GLU A 281 29.01 -21.49 14.85
C GLU A 281 28.38 -22.14 13.60
N LYS A 282 27.10 -22.52 13.66
CA LYS A 282 26.38 -23.07 12.50
C LYS A 282 26.27 -22.09 11.32
N TYR A 283 26.16 -20.79 11.61
CA TYR A 283 26.12 -19.76 10.57
C TYR A 283 27.47 -19.66 9.86
N LEU A 284 28.57 -19.75 10.61
CA LEU A 284 29.93 -19.74 10.08
C LEU A 284 30.30 -21.04 9.36
N GLU A 285 29.79 -22.20 9.81
CA GLU A 285 29.90 -23.46 9.09
C GLU A 285 29.24 -23.39 7.70
N TRP A 286 28.07 -22.76 7.62
CA TRP A 286 27.35 -22.63 6.36
C TRP A 286 27.91 -21.53 5.45
N SER A 287 28.27 -20.37 6.00
CA SER A 287 28.85 -19.24 5.25
C SER A 287 30.15 -18.72 5.89
N PRO A 288 31.30 -19.40 5.69
CA PRO A 288 32.59 -18.94 6.18
C PRO A 288 33.02 -17.59 5.59
N GLU A 289 32.56 -17.27 4.38
CA GLU A 289 32.96 -16.06 3.64
C GLU A 289 32.28 -14.78 4.13
N ASN A 290 31.26 -14.89 4.98
CA ASN A 290 30.43 -13.74 5.35
C ASN A 290 31.08 -12.91 6.46
N CYS A 291 31.80 -11.85 6.09
CA CYS A 291 32.43 -10.90 7.03
C CYS A 291 31.45 -10.33 8.07
N TYR A 292 30.18 -10.14 7.70
CA TYR A 292 29.17 -9.59 8.60
C TYR A 292 28.86 -10.55 9.75
N ALA A 293 28.79 -11.85 9.48
CA ALA A 293 28.55 -12.88 10.49
C ALA A 293 29.69 -12.92 11.51
N TRP A 294 30.94 -12.90 11.04
CA TRP A 294 32.13 -12.84 11.89
C TRP A 294 32.15 -11.59 12.78
N SER A 295 31.92 -10.41 12.19
CA SER A 295 31.89 -9.16 12.94
C SER A 295 30.81 -9.16 14.02
N LYS A 296 29.62 -9.69 13.73
CA LYS A 296 28.52 -9.75 14.69
C LYS A 296 28.76 -10.76 15.80
N TYR A 297 29.43 -11.88 15.52
CA TYR A 297 29.79 -12.84 16.55
C TYR A 297 30.84 -12.28 17.52
N VAL A 298 31.86 -11.61 17.00
CA VAL A 298 32.86 -10.92 17.83
C VAL A 298 32.21 -9.81 18.66
N GLU A 299 31.31 -9.02 18.08
CA GLU A 299 30.59 -7.96 18.79
C GLU A 299 29.80 -8.52 19.98
N LEU A 300 29.16 -9.69 19.80
CA LEU A 300 28.48 -10.41 20.87
C LEU A 300 29.47 -10.80 21.99
N GLU A 301 30.56 -11.52 21.69
CA GLU A 301 31.52 -11.95 22.73
C GLU A 301 32.18 -10.75 23.44
N ARG A 302 32.43 -9.66 22.70
CA ARG A 302 32.91 -8.41 23.29
C ARG A 302 31.88 -7.77 24.23
N SER A 303 30.59 -7.80 23.88
CA SER A 303 29.53 -7.29 24.76
C SER A 303 29.39 -8.10 26.05
N LEU A 304 29.80 -9.37 26.03
CA LEU A 304 29.82 -10.27 27.19
C LEU A 304 31.12 -10.16 28.01
N GLY A 305 32.10 -9.37 27.57
CA GLY A 305 33.40 -9.22 28.23
C GLY A 305 34.41 -10.34 27.94
N GLU A 306 34.08 -11.30 27.08
CA GLU A 306 34.88 -12.48 26.75
C GLU A 306 35.93 -12.15 25.68
N THR A 307 36.87 -11.27 26.04
CA THR A 307 37.86 -10.71 25.09
C THR A 307 38.80 -11.75 24.49
N GLU A 308 39.12 -12.83 25.21
CA GLU A 308 39.97 -13.91 24.71
C GLU A 308 39.28 -14.70 23.61
N ARG A 309 37.98 -15.00 23.77
CA ARG A 309 37.18 -15.66 22.73
C ARG A 309 37.01 -14.76 21.51
N ALA A 310 36.79 -13.46 21.72
CA ALA A 310 36.72 -12.50 20.63
C ALA A 310 38.03 -12.46 19.80
N ARG A 311 39.20 -12.54 20.45
CA ARG A 311 40.50 -12.66 19.76
C ARG A 311 40.63 -13.99 19.02
N ALA A 312 40.27 -15.11 19.64
CA ALA A 312 40.29 -16.41 18.98
C ALA A 312 39.40 -16.45 17.72
N LEU A 313 38.24 -15.77 17.75
CA LEU A 313 37.36 -15.64 16.58
C LEU A 313 37.99 -14.79 15.47
N PHE A 314 38.71 -13.71 15.80
CA PHE A 314 39.45 -12.94 14.80
C PHE A 314 40.58 -13.76 14.16
N GLU A 315 41.33 -14.51 14.96
CA GLU A 315 42.38 -15.40 14.44
C GLU A 315 41.79 -16.49 13.53
N LEU A 316 40.65 -17.07 13.90
CA LEU A 316 39.91 -18.02 13.04
C LEU A 316 39.43 -17.39 11.73
N ALA A 317 38.93 -16.15 11.78
CA ALA A 317 38.50 -15.42 10.60
C ALA A 317 39.68 -15.12 9.66
N ILE A 318 40.85 -14.75 10.20
CA ILE A 318 42.06 -14.48 9.41
C ILE A 318 42.64 -15.76 8.82
N ALA A 319 42.60 -16.87 9.55
CA ALA A 319 43.08 -18.18 9.10
C ALA A 319 42.26 -18.74 7.93
N GLN A 320 41.02 -18.30 7.73
CA GLN A 320 40.21 -18.70 6.60
C GLN A 320 40.66 -18.01 5.30
N THR A 321 41.29 -18.78 4.43
CA THR A 321 41.78 -18.37 3.09
C THR A 321 40.70 -17.76 2.18
N ALA A 322 39.42 -18.07 2.44
CA ALA A 322 38.28 -17.51 1.69
C ALA A 322 38.04 -16.02 1.99
N LEU A 323 38.28 -15.56 3.22
CA LEU A 323 38.16 -14.15 3.61
C LEU A 323 39.32 -13.31 3.07
N VAL A 324 40.53 -13.89 3.04
CA VAL A 324 41.72 -13.27 2.44
C VAL A 324 41.50 -12.95 0.95
N ARG A 325 40.74 -13.79 0.23
CA ARG A 325 40.39 -13.56 -1.18
C ARG A 325 39.41 -12.40 -1.40
N VAL A 326 38.53 -12.12 -0.42
CA VAL A 326 37.57 -11.00 -0.47
C VAL A 326 38.21 -9.68 -0.04
N MET A 327 39.20 -9.74 0.86
CA MET A 327 39.98 -8.56 1.29
C MET A 327 41.05 -8.12 0.28
N LEU A 328 41.48 -9.00 -0.64
CA LEU A 328 42.25 -8.55 -1.78
C LEU A 328 41.36 -7.61 -2.61
N PRO A 329 41.78 -6.36 -2.87
CA PRO A 329 41.01 -5.45 -3.70
C PRO A 329 40.70 -6.17 -5.01
N LYS A 330 39.42 -6.22 -5.40
CA LYS A 330 39.00 -6.65 -6.73
C LYS A 330 39.98 -6.01 -7.71
N LYS A 331 40.74 -6.85 -8.44
CA LYS A 331 41.69 -6.38 -9.46
C LYS A 331 41.00 -5.26 -10.25
N PRO A 332 41.66 -4.12 -10.51
CA PRO A 332 41.11 -3.11 -11.40
C PRO A 332 40.81 -3.80 -12.73
N GLU A 333 39.53 -3.99 -13.03
CA GLU A 333 39.09 -4.50 -14.33
C GLU A 333 39.59 -3.49 -15.38
N LYS A 334 40.44 -4.02 -16.27
CA LYS A 334 41.25 -3.34 -17.31
C LYS A 334 42.67 -2.92 -16.88
N ARG A 335 43.53 -3.89 -16.59
CA ARG A 335 44.78 -3.98 -17.36
C ARG A 335 44.56 -5.04 -18.44
N ARG A 336 44.41 -4.56 -19.68
CA ARG A 336 44.44 -5.41 -20.88
C ARG A 336 45.71 -6.26 -20.81
N GLN A 337 45.54 -7.51 -21.18
CA GLN A 337 46.60 -8.48 -21.45
C GLN A 337 47.79 -7.78 -22.11
N ILE A 338 48.97 -7.93 -21.51
CA ILE A 338 50.20 -8.06 -22.29
C ILE A 338 50.52 -9.54 -22.14
N GLU A 339 50.04 -10.30 -23.12
CA GLU A 339 50.46 -11.67 -23.36
C GLU A 339 51.96 -11.70 -23.63
N ASP A 340 52.59 -12.76 -23.15
CA ASP A 340 53.90 -13.21 -23.58
C ASP A 340 53.96 -13.20 -25.12
N TYR A 341 54.71 -12.25 -25.68
CA TYR A 341 55.12 -12.29 -27.07
C TYR A 341 56.61 -12.56 -27.10
N LEU A 342 56.91 -13.84 -27.39
CA LEU A 342 58.10 -14.25 -28.13
C LEU A 342 58.41 -13.20 -29.21
N PHE A 343 59.69 -12.92 -29.42
CA PHE A 343 60.17 -12.33 -30.66
C PHE A 343 59.90 -13.33 -31.81
N PRO A 344 59.15 -12.92 -32.85
CA PRO A 344 59.62 -13.18 -34.20
C PRO A 344 59.91 -11.88 -34.92
N GLU A 345 61.03 -11.92 -35.63
CA GLU A 345 61.57 -10.90 -36.50
C GLU A 345 60.54 -10.29 -37.46
N GLU A 346 60.74 -9.00 -37.71
CA GLU A 346 60.44 -8.26 -38.93
C GLU A 346 59.43 -8.89 -39.90
N SER A 347 58.26 -8.26 -40.10
CA SER A 347 57.91 -7.63 -41.38
C SER A 347 56.42 -7.29 -41.55
N GLN A 348 56.21 -6.11 -42.15
CA GLN A 348 55.08 -5.73 -43.01
C GLN A 348 53.74 -5.30 -42.39
N ALA A 349 53.79 -4.03 -41.99
CA ALA A 349 52.78 -2.98 -42.12
C ALA A 349 51.63 -3.20 -43.12
N SER A 350 50.43 -2.79 -42.69
CA SER A 350 49.58 -1.90 -43.49
C SER A 350 48.64 -1.11 -42.58
N ASN A 351 49.05 0.11 -42.24
CA ASN A 351 48.20 1.31 -42.07
C ASN A 351 49.10 2.52 -41.75
N LEU A 352 49.81 2.97 -42.79
CA LEU A 352 50.89 3.98 -42.78
C LEU A 352 50.50 5.39 -42.28
N LYS A 353 49.22 5.75 -42.25
CA LYS A 353 48.79 7.13 -41.88
C LYS A 353 48.86 7.43 -40.38
N ILE A 354 48.71 6.43 -39.52
CA ILE A 354 48.72 6.61 -38.06
C ILE A 354 50.17 6.71 -37.55
N LEU A 355 51.07 5.94 -38.14
CA LEU A 355 52.51 5.99 -37.83
C LEU A 355 53.18 7.29 -38.30
N GLU A 356 52.80 7.86 -39.45
CA GLU A 356 53.30 9.17 -39.87
C GLU A 356 52.92 10.30 -38.89
N GLN A 357 51.69 10.28 -38.37
CA GLN A 357 51.24 11.27 -37.39
C GLN A 357 51.94 11.09 -36.04
N ALA A 358 52.17 9.83 -35.62
CA ALA A 358 52.95 9.53 -34.42
C ALA A 358 54.44 9.91 -34.57
N TYR A 359 55.01 9.75 -35.76
CA TYR A 359 56.42 10.10 -36.04
C TYR A 359 56.62 11.62 -36.08
N LYS A 360 55.68 12.38 -36.67
CA LYS A 360 55.70 13.86 -36.62
C LYS A 360 55.59 14.40 -35.19
N TRP A 361 54.71 13.82 -34.37
CA TRP A 361 54.56 14.19 -32.96
C TRP A 361 55.83 13.91 -32.14
N LYS A 362 56.47 12.75 -32.36
CA LYS A 362 57.70 12.37 -31.67
C LYS A 362 58.90 13.22 -32.09
N LYS A 363 59.00 13.59 -33.37
CA LYS A 363 60.09 14.45 -33.88
C LYS A 363 59.98 15.90 -33.40
N GLN A 364 58.77 16.43 -33.21
CA GLN A 364 58.55 17.75 -32.59
C GLN A 364 58.92 17.79 -31.11
N LYS A 365 58.89 16.64 -30.42
CA LYS A 365 59.17 16.55 -28.98
C LYS A 365 60.66 16.39 -28.67
N VAL A 366 61.43 15.73 -29.55
CA VAL A 366 62.88 15.53 -29.37
C VAL A 366 63.68 16.79 -29.69
N VAL A 367 63.18 17.70 -30.55
CA VAL A 367 63.85 18.98 -30.86
C VAL A 367 63.73 20.00 -29.71
N LEU A 368 62.88 19.75 -28.70
CA LEU A 368 62.70 20.67 -27.56
C LEU A 368 63.57 20.31 -26.34
N ASP A 369 64.23 19.14 -26.32
CA ASP A 369 65.05 18.68 -25.19
C ASP A 369 66.58 18.77 -25.46
N ASP A 370 67.01 19.19 -26.65
CA ASP A 370 68.44 19.35 -27.02
C ASP A 370 68.92 20.83 -27.09
N ASP A 371 68.08 21.81 -26.71
CA ASP A 371 68.45 23.25 -26.65
C ASP A 371 68.32 23.82 -25.21
N VAL A 372 68.87 23.11 -24.22
CA VAL A 372 69.34 23.72 -22.95
C VAL A 372 70.55 22.93 -22.45
N ASP A 373 71.71 23.18 -23.06
CA ASP A 373 72.99 23.19 -22.34
C ASP A 373 73.04 24.41 -21.39
#